data_AF-A0A1H0UTD6-F1
#
_entry.id   AF-A0A1H0UTD6-F1
#
_cell.length_a   1.000
_cell.length_b   1.000
_cell.length_c   1.000
_cell.angle_alpha   90.00
_cell.angle_beta   90.00
_cell.angle_gamma   90.00
#
_symmetry.space_group_name_H-M   'P 1'
#
loop_
_entity.id
_entity.type
_entity.pdbx_description
1 polymer ?
#
loop_
_entity_poly.entity_id
_entity_poly.type
_entity_poly.pdbx_seq_one_letter_code
_entity_poly.pdbx_strand_id
1 'polypeptide(L)'
;MANLSYCHAETDARDPVEPLILDLLEWIGPDARPYIEVIEAWRTSCPRLPVWEEANARGYLTRIHSPGGVAEVKVSEAGAAHLRLRRGRSTGSPHYSA
;
A
#
# COMPACT_ATOMS: atom_id res chain seq x y z
N MET A 1 25.04 -24.92 -2.19
CA MET A 1 23.59 -25.08 -1.94
C MET A 1 23.06 -23.77 -1.38
N ALA A 2 21.88 -23.36 -1.84
CA ALA A 2 21.12 -22.14 -1.50
C ALA A 2 21.79 -20.80 -1.86
N ASN A 3 21.73 -20.48 -3.16
CA ASN A 3 21.78 -19.11 -3.64
C ASN A 3 20.39 -18.50 -3.42
N LEU A 4 20.27 -17.52 -2.51
CA LEU A 4 19.14 -16.59 -2.42
C LEU A 4 19.64 -15.32 -1.72
N SER A 5 20.71 -14.76 -2.28
CA SER A 5 20.99 -13.34 -2.14
C SER A 5 19.90 -12.62 -2.94
N TYR A 6 18.74 -12.39 -2.31
CA TYR A 6 17.86 -11.34 -2.77
C TYR A 6 18.58 -10.03 -2.39
N CYS A 7 19.54 -9.62 -3.21
CA CYS A 7 19.96 -8.23 -3.26
C CYS A 7 18.73 -7.46 -3.74
N HIS A 8 17.81 -7.16 -2.82
CA HIS A 8 16.71 -6.27 -3.15
C HIS A 8 17.36 -4.91 -3.38
N ALA A 9 17.21 -4.47 -4.62
CA ALA A 9 17.65 -3.23 -5.20
C ALA A 9 17.96 -2.11 -4.19
N GLU A 10 19.17 -1.58 -4.33
CA GLU A 10 19.47 -0.14 -4.26
C GLU A 10 18.28 0.73 -3.88
N THR A 11 18.33 1.24 -2.66
CA THR A 11 17.48 2.30 -2.12
C THR A 11 17.80 3.65 -2.76
N ASP A 12 17.78 3.79 -4.08
CA ASP A 12 17.88 5.13 -4.67
C ASP A 12 16.98 5.34 -5.90
N ALA A 13 16.32 6.50 -5.88
CA ALA A 13 15.26 7.00 -6.76
C ALA A 13 13.85 6.37 -6.62
N ARG A 14 13.15 6.71 -5.51
CA ARG A 14 11.69 6.51 -5.25
C ARG A 14 11.14 5.14 -5.65
N ASP A 15 10.95 4.26 -4.65
CA ASP A 15 10.11 3.06 -4.78
C ASP A 15 8.82 3.39 -5.58
N PRO A 16 8.69 2.91 -6.84
CA PRO A 16 7.57 3.28 -7.70
C PRO A 16 6.25 2.68 -7.21
N VAL A 17 6.32 1.73 -6.28
CA VAL A 17 5.17 1.09 -5.64
C VAL A 17 4.61 1.99 -4.54
N GLU A 18 5.45 2.81 -3.89
CA GLU A 18 5.04 3.63 -2.74
C GLU A 18 3.88 4.60 -3.05
N PRO A 19 3.90 5.39 -4.15
CA PRO A 19 2.74 6.22 -4.51
C PRO A 19 1.47 5.40 -4.74
N LEU A 20 1.59 4.24 -5.38
CA LEU A 20 0.45 3.35 -5.64
C LEU A 20 -0.09 2.70 -4.37
N ILE A 21 0.76 2.44 -3.38
CA ILE A 21 0.32 2.01 -2.05
C ILE A 21 -0.49 3.11 -1.40
N LEU A 22 -0.06 4.37 -1.47
CA LEU A 22 -0.84 5.48 -0.94
C LEU A 22 -2.20 5.58 -1.65
N ASP A 23 -2.21 5.51 -2.98
CA ASP A 23 -3.45 5.53 -3.77
C ASP A 23 -4.38 4.35 -3.38
N LEU A 24 -3.84 3.15 -3.17
CA LEU A 24 -4.59 1.98 -2.68
C LEU A 24 -5.22 2.24 -1.31
N LEU A 25 -4.43 2.73 -0.34
CA LEU A 25 -4.93 2.98 1.01
C LEU A 25 -6.00 4.09 1.02
N GLU A 26 -5.82 5.14 0.20
CA GLU A 26 -6.81 6.20 0.04
C GLU A 26 -8.08 5.69 -0.64
N TRP A 27 -7.94 4.85 -1.67
CA TRP A 27 -9.06 4.25 -2.37
C TRP A 27 -9.88 3.33 -1.46
N ILE A 28 -9.24 2.52 -0.61
CA ILE A 28 -9.95 1.73 0.41
C ILE A 28 -10.72 2.67 1.35
N GLY A 29 -10.05 3.70 1.86
CA GLY A 29 -10.66 4.69 2.74
C GLY A 29 -10.83 4.20 4.19
N PRO A 30 -11.66 4.90 5.00
CA PRO A 30 -11.81 4.60 6.42
C PRO A 30 -12.64 3.32 6.70
N ASP A 31 -13.50 2.95 5.76
CA ASP A 31 -14.38 1.79 5.85
C ASP A 31 -13.75 0.57 5.20
N ALA A 32 -14.25 -0.63 5.56
CA ALA A 32 -13.81 -1.86 4.93
C ALA A 32 -14.43 -2.01 3.53
N ARG A 33 -13.69 -2.64 2.61
CA ARG A 33 -14.16 -2.99 1.26
C ARG A 33 -14.16 -4.49 1.05
N PRO A 34 -15.07 -5.04 0.22
CA PRO A 34 -15.05 -6.46 -0.14
C PRO A 34 -13.70 -6.87 -0.73
N TYR A 35 -13.14 -7.97 -0.24
CA TYR A 35 -11.84 -8.49 -0.68
C TYR A 35 -11.77 -8.72 -2.20
N ILE A 36 -12.88 -9.19 -2.81
CA ILE A 36 -12.93 -9.45 -4.24
C ILE A 36 -12.76 -8.16 -5.06
N GLU A 37 -13.43 -7.08 -4.66
CA GLU A 37 -13.32 -5.77 -5.32
C GLU A 37 -11.87 -5.24 -5.22
N VAL A 38 -11.25 -5.41 -4.06
CA VAL A 38 -9.88 -4.93 -3.84
C VAL A 38 -8.87 -5.73 -4.67
N ILE A 39 -9.00 -7.06 -4.71
CA ILE A 39 -8.10 -7.91 -5.49
C ILE A 39 -8.25 -7.69 -6.99
N GLU A 40 -9.48 -7.56 -7.48
CA GLU A 40 -9.71 -7.32 -8.91
C GLU A 40 -9.11 -5.98 -9.36
N ALA A 41 -9.15 -4.96 -8.51
CA ALA A 41 -8.61 -3.64 -8.83
C ALA A 41 -7.08 -3.53 -8.67
N TRP A 42 -6.49 -4.17 -7.67
CA TRP A 42 -5.11 -3.84 -7.23
C TRP A 42 -4.11 -4.98 -7.29
N ARG A 43 -4.56 -6.22 -7.46
CA ARG A 43 -3.63 -7.34 -7.66
C ARG A 43 -3.08 -7.25 -9.07
N THR A 44 -1.76 -7.16 -9.19
CA THR A 44 -1.10 -7.14 -10.50
C THR A 44 -0.29 -8.42 -10.71
N SER A 45 -0.14 -8.80 -11.98
CA SER A 45 0.78 -9.90 -12.36
C SER A 45 2.21 -9.41 -12.63
N CYS A 46 2.45 -8.09 -12.63
CA CYS A 46 3.76 -7.53 -12.94
C CYS A 46 4.64 -7.59 -11.69
N PRO A 47 5.77 -8.32 -11.71
CA PRO A 47 6.60 -8.50 -10.52
C PRO A 47 7.28 -7.20 -10.05
N ARG A 48 7.28 -6.14 -10.88
CA ARG A 48 7.86 -4.84 -10.52
C ARG A 48 6.86 -3.88 -9.85
N LEU A 49 5.56 -4.17 -9.93
CA LEU A 49 4.51 -3.36 -9.31
C LEU A 49 3.56 -4.19 -8.43
N PRO A 50 4.09 -4.93 -7.43
CA PRO A 50 3.30 -5.78 -6.53
C PRO A 50 2.58 -4.95 -5.44
N VAL A 51 1.73 -4.00 -5.84
CA VAL A 51 1.10 -3.00 -4.93
C VAL A 51 0.32 -3.68 -3.80
N TRP A 52 -0.53 -4.65 -4.15
CA TRP A 52 -1.32 -5.41 -3.19
C TRP A 52 -0.43 -6.19 -2.21
N GLU A 53 0.54 -6.94 -2.73
CA GLU A 53 1.43 -7.78 -1.93
C GLU A 53 2.31 -6.93 -1.01
N GLU A 54 2.85 -5.82 -1.48
CA GLU A 54 3.67 -4.89 -0.69
C GLU A 54 2.85 -4.21 0.41
N ALA A 55 1.63 -3.76 0.14
CA ALA A 55 0.76 -3.19 1.16
C ALA A 55 0.43 -4.21 2.27
N ASN A 56 0.24 -5.49 1.91
CA ASN A 56 0.06 -6.58 2.88
C ASN A 56 1.37 -6.85 3.65
N ALA A 57 2.51 -6.94 2.97
CA ALA A 57 3.82 -7.21 3.57
C ALA A 57 4.25 -6.11 4.56
N ARG A 58 3.92 -4.85 4.27
CA ARG A 58 4.15 -3.69 5.14
C ARG A 58 3.13 -3.58 6.28
N GLY A 59 2.11 -4.46 6.32
CA GLY A 59 1.10 -4.48 7.37
C GLY A 59 0.11 -3.31 7.31
N TYR A 60 -0.04 -2.66 6.16
CA TYR A 60 -0.95 -1.52 5.98
C TYR A 60 -2.42 -1.93 5.80
N LEU A 61 -2.67 -3.22 5.60
CA LEU A 61 -4.00 -3.78 5.38
C LEU A 61 -4.32 -4.81 6.46
N THR A 62 -5.59 -4.89 6.81
CA THR A 62 -6.15 -5.91 7.70
C THR A 62 -7.30 -6.60 6.97
N ARG A 63 -7.31 -7.94 6.99
CA ARG A 63 -8.44 -8.72 6.47
C ARG A 63 -9.41 -9.04 7.60
N ILE A 64 -10.68 -8.83 7.36
CA ILE A 64 -11.77 -9.10 8.29
C ILE A 64 -12.64 -10.20 7.66
N HIS A 65 -13.00 -11.19 8.45
CA HIS A 65 -13.93 -12.23 8.02
C HIS A 65 -15.00 -12.41 9.10
N SER A 66 -16.18 -11.85 8.83
CA SER A 66 -17.33 -12.01 9.69
C SER A 66 -17.99 -13.38 9.43
N PRO A 67 -18.43 -14.11 10.46
CA PRO A 67 -19.15 -15.37 10.26
C PRO A 67 -20.37 -15.18 9.34
N GLY A 68 -20.40 -15.92 8.22
CA GLY A 68 -21.46 -15.82 7.22
C GLY A 68 -21.41 -14.57 6.32
N GLY A 69 -20.40 -13.71 6.49
CA GLY A 69 -20.17 -12.52 5.68
C GLY A 69 -19.12 -12.72 4.58
N VAL A 70 -19.02 -11.75 3.68
CA VAL A 70 -17.92 -11.69 2.72
C VAL A 70 -16.61 -11.33 3.43
N ALA A 71 -15.48 -11.81 2.90
CA ALA A 71 -14.18 -11.33 3.35
C ALA A 71 -14.01 -9.85 2.96
N GLU A 72 -13.53 -9.04 3.88
CA GLU A 72 -13.33 -7.61 3.71
C GLU A 72 -11.88 -7.22 4.01
N VAL A 73 -11.46 -6.08 3.47
CA VAL A 73 -10.14 -5.49 3.67
C VAL A 73 -10.33 -4.07 4.19
N LYS A 74 -9.60 -3.73 5.24
CA LYS A 74 -9.56 -2.40 5.83
C LYS A 74 -8.13 -1.89 5.90
N VAL A 75 -7.95 -0.58 5.82
CA VAL A 75 -6.68 0.07 6.17
C VAL A 75 -6.39 -0.13 7.66
N SER A 76 -5.22 -0.68 7.97
CA SER A 76 -4.77 -0.88 9.35
C SER A 76 -4.40 0.46 10.01
N GLU A 77 -4.18 0.45 11.32
CA GLU A 77 -3.67 1.64 12.03
C GLU A 77 -2.32 2.10 11.47
N ALA A 78 -1.43 1.16 11.14
CA ALA A 78 -0.13 1.44 10.52
C ALA A 78 -0.30 2.08 9.13
N GLY A 79 -1.21 1.56 8.30
CA GLY A 79 -1.52 2.15 7.00
C GLY A 79 -2.09 3.57 7.11
N ALA A 80 -3.01 3.78 8.06
CA ALA A 80 -3.58 5.10 8.32
C ALA A 80 -2.53 6.10 8.85
N ALA A 81 -1.62 5.66 9.72
CA ALA A 81 -0.51 6.47 10.19
C ALA A 81 0.43 6.85 9.04
N HIS A 82 0.73 5.90 8.16
CA HIS A 82 1.56 6.13 6.97
C HIS A 82 0.96 7.18 6.03
N LEU A 83 -0.35 7.05 5.72
CA LEU A 83 -1.09 8.04 4.94
C LEU A 83 -0.99 9.45 5.53
N ARG A 84 -1.21 9.59 6.85
CA ARG A 84 -1.10 10.89 7.54
C ARG A 84 0.31 11.49 7.43
N LEU A 85 1.34 10.67 7.65
CA LEU A 85 2.74 11.10 7.58
C LEU A 85 3.16 11.54 6.17
N ARG A 86 2.60 10.93 5.12
CA ARG A 86 2.90 11.29 3.73
C ARG A 86 2.14 12.55 3.30
N ARG A 87 0.87 12.68 3.66
CA ARG A 87 0.08 13.91 3.40
C ARG A 87 0.67 15.15 4.04
N GLY A 88 1.18 15.04 5.29
CA GLY A 88 1.85 16.14 5.97
C GLY A 88 3.19 16.55 5.34
N ARG A 89 3.83 15.66 4.57
CA ARG A 89 5.05 15.97 3.81
C ARG A 89 4.75 16.56 2.44
N SER A 90 3.69 16.12 1.77
CA SER A 90 3.29 16.64 0.45
C SER A 90 2.79 18.09 0.46
N THR A 91 2.37 18.60 1.62
CA THR A 91 1.92 20.00 1.80
C THR A 91 3.06 20.98 2.10
N GLY A 92 4.31 20.51 2.18
CA GLY A 92 5.49 21.33 2.43
C GLY A 92 6.40 21.49 1.20
N SER A 93 5.90 22.10 0.12
CA SER A 93 6.81 22.65 -0.91
C SER A 93 7.15 24.10 -0.54
N PRO A 94 8.42 24.47 -0.36
CA PRO A 94 8.80 25.87 -0.35
C PRO A 94 8.52 26.43 -1.74
N HIS A 95 7.63 27.41 -1.82
CA HIS A 95 7.49 28.26 -3.00
C HIS A 95 8.87 28.84 -3.34
N TYR A 96 9.46 28.40 -4.45
CA TYR A 96 10.61 29.08 -5.03
C TYR A 96 10.14 30.49 -5.43
N SER A 97 10.62 31.49 -4.70
CA SER A 97 10.39 32.90 -5.01
C SER A 97 11.73 33.54 -5.34
N ALA A 98 11.68 34.37 -6.39
CA ALA A 98 12.71 35.20 -7.03
C ALA A 98 13.53 34.49 -8.12
#